data_AF-A0A5F1I7C2-F1
#
_entry.id   AF-A0A5F1I7C2-F1
#
_cell.length_a   1.000
_cell.length_b   1.000
_cell.length_c   1.000
_cell.angle_alpha   90.00
_cell.angle_beta   90.00
_cell.angle_gamma   90.00
#
_symmetry.space_group_name_H-M   'P 1'
#
loop_
_entity.id
_entity.type
_entity.pdbx_description
1 polymer ?
#
loop_
_entity_poly.entity_id
_entity_poly.type
_entity_poly.pdbx_seq_one_letter_code
_entity_poly.pdbx_strand_id
1 'polypeptide(L)'
;MLRFMMMLMGVLILMQSAFADTVKPEIGKYVFGYRGQEGAVVWMMRIGPKASNEALVQVSHVDNDIDGQIFRCKVKVLQEGEKSYTTVIKGESFELLRLKEGSGSLHIPEESATWSVAYSNELSDSDVANPEHFLTSYQNQQAPQ
;
A
#
# COMPACT_ATOMS: atom_id res chain seq x y z
N MET A 1 -6.73 33.55 -60.55
CA MET A 1 -6.05 32.31 -61.00
C MET A 1 -5.04 31.93 -59.93
N LEU A 2 -5.47 31.32 -58.83
CA LEU A 2 -5.34 29.88 -58.59
C LEU A 2 -3.91 29.36 -58.80
N ARG A 3 -3.19 29.12 -57.69
CA ARG A 3 -2.54 27.83 -57.42
C ARG A 3 -2.01 27.78 -55.98
N PHE A 4 -2.77 27.05 -55.17
CA PHE A 4 -2.34 26.42 -53.92
C PHE A 4 -1.00 25.70 -54.13
N MET A 5 -0.02 25.96 -53.28
CA MET A 5 1.06 24.99 -53.03
C MET A 5 1.28 24.90 -51.52
N MET A 6 0.60 23.90 -50.98
CA MET A 6 0.65 23.37 -49.64
C MET A 6 2.04 22.77 -49.42
N MET A 7 2.80 23.24 -48.43
CA MET A 7 3.91 22.44 -47.88
C MET A 7 3.77 22.44 -46.36
N LEU A 8 3.05 21.42 -45.91
CA LEU A 8 2.83 21.06 -44.52
C LEU A 8 4.18 20.58 -43.96
N MET A 9 4.93 21.47 -43.31
CA MET A 9 6.14 21.08 -42.59
C MET A 9 5.70 20.41 -41.28
N GLY A 10 5.52 19.09 -41.34
CA GLY A 10 5.17 18.26 -40.20
C GLY A 10 6.25 18.30 -39.14
N VAL A 11 5.99 19.05 -38.06
CA VAL A 11 6.74 18.93 -36.81
C VAL A 11 6.29 17.62 -36.16
N LEU A 12 6.99 16.53 -36.46
CA LEU A 12 6.89 15.30 -35.67
C LEU A 12 7.55 15.59 -34.33
N ILE A 13 6.77 16.04 -33.34
CA ILE A 13 7.21 16.04 -31.95
C ILE A 13 7.37 14.57 -31.59
N LEU A 14 8.61 14.09 -31.59
CA LEU A 14 8.99 12.86 -30.91
C LEU A 14 8.65 13.07 -29.43
N MET A 15 7.43 12.69 -29.04
CA MET A 15 7.14 12.38 -27.65
C MET A 15 8.06 11.21 -27.30
N GLN A 16 9.24 11.56 -26.80
CA GLN A 16 10.04 10.63 -26.03
C GLN A 16 9.18 10.27 -24.84
N SER A 17 8.46 9.16 -24.94
CA SER A 17 7.94 8.46 -23.79
C SER A 17 9.15 8.14 -22.92
N ALA A 18 9.44 9.06 -22.00
CA ALA A 18 10.25 8.77 -20.83
C ALA A 18 9.44 7.75 -20.04
N PHE A 19 9.57 6.47 -20.42
CA PHE A 19 9.40 5.40 -19.46
C PHE A 19 10.45 5.70 -18.41
N ALA A 20 10.03 6.38 -17.35
CA ALA A 20 10.85 6.55 -16.17
C ALA A 20 11.35 5.15 -15.83
N ASP A 21 12.67 4.95 -15.82
CA ASP A 21 13.30 3.84 -15.12
C ASP A 21 12.82 3.96 -13.67
N THR A 22 11.66 3.36 -13.39
CA THR A 22 11.11 3.28 -12.05
C THR A 22 11.97 2.27 -11.35
N VAL A 23 13.06 2.76 -10.75
CA VAL A 23 13.90 1.98 -9.86
C VAL A 23 12.97 1.28 -8.88
N LYS A 24 12.88 -0.05 -9.03
CA LYS A 24 11.99 -0.87 -8.23
C LYS A 24 12.29 -0.58 -6.76
N PRO A 25 11.29 -0.16 -5.95
CA PRO A 25 11.54 0.18 -4.57
C PRO A 25 12.11 -1.05 -3.83
N GLU A 26 13.06 -0.82 -2.94
CA GLU A 26 13.49 -1.86 -2.00
C GLU A 26 12.28 -2.33 -1.19
N ILE A 27 12.11 -3.64 -0.99
CA ILE A 27 10.99 -4.19 -0.20
C ILE A 27 11.47 -5.09 0.93
N GLY A 28 10.57 -5.36 1.88
CA GLY A 28 10.76 -6.38 2.90
C GLY A 28 10.97 -7.77 2.30
N LYS A 29 11.69 -8.63 3.02
CA LYS A 29 11.88 -10.04 2.62
C LYS A 29 10.63 -10.89 2.85
N TYR A 30 9.74 -10.45 3.72
CA TYR A 30 8.59 -11.20 4.20
C TYR A 30 7.36 -10.31 4.20
N VAL A 31 6.21 -10.94 3.94
CA VAL A 31 4.88 -10.37 4.21
C VAL A 31 4.39 -11.01 5.50
N PHE A 32 3.91 -10.19 6.43
CA PHE A 32 3.33 -10.66 7.69
C PHE A 32 1.81 -10.57 7.61
N GLY A 33 1.14 -11.67 7.94
CA GLY A 33 -0.32 -11.74 8.00
C GLY A 33 -0.83 -11.71 9.44
N TYR A 34 -1.90 -10.96 9.67
CA TYR A 34 -2.59 -10.87 10.94
C TYR A 34 -4.06 -11.21 10.74
N ARG A 35 -4.65 -11.93 11.69
CA ARG A 35 -6.10 -12.17 11.76
C ARG A 35 -6.72 -11.26 12.79
N GLY A 36 -7.86 -10.69 12.42
CA GLY A 36 -8.65 -9.83 13.26
C GLY A 36 -9.99 -10.41 13.67
N GLN A 37 -10.75 -9.59 14.39
CA GLN A 37 -12.16 -9.83 14.65
C GLN A 37 -12.94 -10.00 13.35
N GLU A 38 -14.00 -10.79 13.42
CA GLU A 38 -14.95 -11.03 12.31
C GLU A 38 -14.33 -11.56 11.01
N GLY A 39 -13.11 -12.11 11.09
CA GLY A 39 -12.40 -12.65 9.94
C GLY A 39 -11.56 -11.62 9.19
N ALA A 40 -11.42 -10.39 9.70
CA ALA A 40 -10.53 -9.39 9.12
C ALA A 40 -9.12 -9.96 8.92
N VAL A 41 -8.50 -9.56 7.81
CA VAL A 41 -7.13 -9.93 7.47
C VAL A 41 -6.33 -8.68 7.22
N VAL A 42 -5.16 -8.59 7.85
CA VAL A 42 -4.20 -7.52 7.60
C VAL A 42 -2.90 -8.12 7.08
N TRP A 43 -2.48 -7.69 5.89
CA TRP A 43 -1.18 -8.03 5.33
C TRP A 43 -0.24 -6.84 5.45
N MET A 44 1.01 -7.08 5.85
CA MET A 44 1.98 -6.03 6.07
C MET A 44 3.33 -6.37 5.48
N MET A 45 3.95 -5.42 4.78
CA MET A 45 5.31 -5.54 4.25
C MET A 45 6.03 -4.20 4.29
N ARG A 46 7.31 -4.18 4.65
CA ARG A 46 8.14 -2.98 4.51
C ARG A 46 8.27 -2.56 3.04
N ILE A 47 8.19 -1.26 2.77
CA ILE A 47 8.54 -0.66 1.49
C ILE A 47 9.60 0.44 1.69
N GLY A 48 10.54 0.52 0.76
CA GLY A 48 11.71 1.40 0.83
C GLY A 48 12.77 0.94 1.83
N PRO A 49 13.89 1.67 1.94
CA PRO A 49 14.96 1.41 2.90
C PRO A 49 14.45 1.34 4.35
N LYS A 50 15.10 0.55 5.21
CA LYS A 50 14.71 0.43 6.62
C LYS A 50 14.64 1.79 7.34
N ALA A 51 15.51 2.73 6.98
CA ALA A 51 15.55 4.07 7.56
C ALA A 51 14.33 4.94 7.19
N SER A 52 13.59 4.60 6.12
CA SER A 52 12.41 5.35 5.69
C SER A 52 11.18 5.10 6.57
N ASN A 53 11.19 4.02 7.36
CA ASN A 53 10.10 3.62 8.26
C ASN A 53 8.74 3.63 7.55
N GLU A 54 8.62 2.86 6.48
CA GLU A 54 7.40 2.74 5.69
C GLU A 54 7.01 1.27 5.50
N ALA A 55 5.71 1.04 5.45
CA ALA A 55 5.13 -0.26 5.20
C ALA A 55 3.91 -0.14 4.28
N LEU A 56 3.71 -1.14 3.43
CA LEU A 56 2.43 -1.42 2.82
C LEU A 56 1.57 -2.21 3.80
N VAL A 57 0.33 -1.80 3.98
CA VAL A 57 -0.67 -2.44 4.83
C VAL A 57 -1.93 -2.64 4.01
N GLN A 58 -2.34 -3.89 3.81
CA GLN A 58 -3.62 -4.23 3.20
C GLN A 58 -4.61 -4.63 4.27
N VAL A 59 -5.85 -4.16 4.14
CA VAL A 59 -6.98 -4.56 4.99
C VAL A 59 -7.98 -5.31 4.13
N SER A 60 -8.55 -6.39 4.64
CA SER A 60 -9.56 -7.19 3.93
C SER A 60 -10.53 -7.85 4.90
N HIS A 61 -11.69 -8.25 4.38
CA HIS A 61 -12.81 -8.80 5.16
C HIS A 61 -13.32 -7.78 6.19
N VAL A 62 -13.49 -6.53 5.77
CA VAL A 62 -14.15 -5.45 6.51
C VAL A 62 -15.29 -4.88 5.68
N ASP A 63 -16.38 -4.42 6.31
CA ASP A 63 -17.56 -3.90 5.59
C ASP A 63 -17.48 -2.38 5.40
N ASN A 64 -16.42 -1.89 4.75
CA ASN A 64 -16.27 -0.48 4.41
C ASN A 64 -15.33 -0.21 3.21
N ASP A 65 -15.13 1.07 2.88
CA ASP A 65 -14.36 1.53 1.72
C ASP A 65 -12.89 1.07 1.69
N ILE A 66 -12.32 0.67 2.84
CA ILE A 66 -10.91 0.25 2.91
C ILE A 66 -10.73 -1.26 2.63
N ASP A 67 -11.82 -2.00 2.43
CA ASP A 67 -11.76 -3.42 2.10
C ASP A 67 -10.98 -3.67 0.81
N GLY A 68 -10.03 -4.61 0.89
CA GLY A 68 -9.11 -4.96 -0.20
C GLY A 68 -8.01 -3.93 -0.49
N GLN A 69 -8.07 -2.72 0.08
CA GLN A 69 -7.15 -1.63 -0.24
C GLN A 69 -5.78 -1.82 0.40
N ILE A 70 -4.73 -1.45 -0.34
CA ILE A 70 -3.34 -1.42 0.14
C ILE A 70 -2.91 0.04 0.36
N PHE A 71 -2.50 0.34 1.60
CA PHE A 71 -2.06 1.66 2.02
C PHE A 71 -0.55 1.68 2.24
N ARG A 72 0.11 2.74 1.77
CA ARG A 72 1.49 3.05 2.19
C ARG A 72 1.45 3.84 3.50
N CYS A 73 1.79 3.18 4.59
CA CYS A 73 1.81 3.75 5.92
C CYS A 73 3.21 4.26 6.30
N LYS A 74 3.25 5.39 7.02
CA LYS A 74 4.38 5.81 7.85
C LYS A 74 4.36 5.00 9.15
N VAL A 75 5.52 4.48 9.54
CA VAL A 75 5.69 3.68 10.75
C VAL A 75 6.36 4.54 11.81
N LYS A 76 5.70 4.70 12.96
CA LYS A 76 6.25 5.38 14.12
C LYS A 76 6.39 4.42 15.28
N VAL A 77 7.61 4.27 15.80
CA VAL A 77 7.84 3.55 17.05
C VAL A 77 7.39 4.45 18.20
N LEU A 78 6.53 3.91 19.05
CA LEU A 78 6.00 4.53 20.26
C LEU A 78 6.77 4.00 21.49
N GLN A 79 6.24 4.28 22.69
CA GLN A 79 6.83 3.78 23.92
C GLN A 79 6.74 2.23 23.98
N GLU A 80 7.67 1.61 24.69
CA GLU A 80 7.66 0.15 24.95
C GLU A 80 7.65 -0.74 23.69
N GLY A 81 8.17 -0.24 22.56
CA GLY A 81 8.29 -1.03 21.33
C GLY A 81 7.00 -1.17 20.52
N GLU A 82 5.93 -0.47 20.90
CA GLU A 82 4.70 -0.36 20.12
C GLU A 82 4.97 0.40 18.80
N LYS A 83 4.24 0.07 17.74
CA LYS A 83 4.36 0.70 16.42
C LYS A 83 3.00 1.14 15.92
N SER A 84 2.91 2.40 15.54
CA SER A 84 1.76 2.99 14.84
C SER A 84 2.03 3.05 13.34
N TYR A 85 1.03 2.68 12.54
CA TYR A 85 1.05 2.71 11.08
C TYR A 85 -0.01 3.70 10.62
N THR A 86 0.44 4.85 10.14
CA THR A 86 -0.44 5.98 9.77
C THR A 86 -0.44 6.17 8.27
N THR A 87 -1.62 6.37 7.68
CA THR A 87 -1.81 6.68 6.26
C THR A 87 -2.73 7.90 6.10
N VAL A 88 -3.02 8.30 4.88
CA VAL A 88 -4.00 9.36 4.57
C VAL A 88 -5.25 8.72 4.00
N ILE A 89 -6.41 8.96 4.62
CA ILE A 89 -7.73 8.51 4.16
C ILE A 89 -8.62 9.73 4.04
N LYS A 90 -9.27 9.92 2.88
CA LYS A 90 -10.14 11.08 2.60
C LYS A 90 -9.47 12.44 2.89
N GLY A 91 -8.15 12.52 2.71
CA GLY A 91 -7.34 13.74 2.92
C GLY A 91 -6.84 13.96 4.35
N GLU A 92 -7.21 13.09 5.30
CA GLU A 92 -6.83 13.22 6.71
C GLU A 92 -5.86 12.12 7.14
N SER A 93 -4.95 12.46 8.05
CA SER A 93 -4.03 11.50 8.66
C SER A 93 -4.81 10.54 9.56
N PHE A 94 -4.70 9.24 9.30
CA PHE A 94 -5.44 8.19 9.98
C PHE A 94 -4.50 7.08 10.45
N GLU A 95 -4.57 6.71 11.73
CA GLU A 95 -3.85 5.55 12.26
C GLU A 95 -4.60 4.28 11.88
N LEU A 96 -4.10 3.54 10.89
CA LEU A 96 -4.75 2.34 10.37
C LEU A 96 -4.52 1.15 11.31
N LEU A 97 -3.30 1.02 11.84
CA LEU A 97 -2.89 -0.15 12.60
C LEU A 97 -1.95 0.27 13.73
N ARG A 98 -2.11 -0.37 14.88
CA ARG A 98 -1.20 -0.28 16.02
C ARG A 98 -0.82 -1.68 16.46
N LEU A 99 0.49 -1.97 16.57
CA LEU A 99 0.99 -3.29 16.92
C LEU A 99 2.01 -3.23 18.06
N LYS A 100 1.93 -4.19 18.97
CA LYS A 100 2.93 -4.49 20.01
C LYS A 100 3.09 -6.01 20.10
N GLU A 101 4.32 -6.49 20.00
CA GLU A 101 4.67 -7.91 20.25
C GLU A 101 3.82 -8.95 19.49
N GLY A 102 3.40 -8.63 18.25
CA GLY A 102 2.66 -9.56 17.39
C GLY A 102 1.14 -9.49 17.53
N SER A 103 0.60 -8.61 18.36
CA SER A 103 -0.84 -8.31 18.41
C SER A 103 -1.10 -6.81 18.41
N GLY A 104 -2.36 -6.41 18.32
CA GLY A 104 -2.72 -5.00 18.44
C GLY A 104 -4.12 -4.70 17.92
N SER A 105 -4.28 -3.51 17.34
CA SER A 105 -5.58 -2.95 16.98
C SER A 105 -5.58 -2.43 15.54
N LEU A 106 -6.54 -2.89 14.76
CA LEU A 106 -6.95 -2.33 13.48
C LEU A 106 -8.01 -1.25 13.74
N HIS A 107 -7.81 -0.06 13.18
CA HIS A 107 -8.80 1.00 13.21
C HIS A 107 -9.47 1.08 11.84
N ILE A 108 -10.79 1.13 11.86
CA ILE A 108 -11.60 1.16 10.66
C ILE A 108 -12.21 2.57 10.55
N PRO A 109 -12.04 3.29 9.41
CA PRO A 109 -12.66 4.60 9.24
C PRO A 109 -14.18 4.53 9.47
N GLU A 110 -14.72 5.58 10.07
CA GLU A 110 -16.17 5.71 10.38
C GLU A 110 -16.69 4.76 11.47
N GLU A 111 -15.84 3.88 11.99
CA GLU A 111 -16.12 3.07 13.18
C GLU A 111 -15.43 3.64 14.43
N SER A 112 -16.15 3.69 15.55
CA SER A 112 -15.55 4.04 16.84
C SER A 112 -14.86 2.84 17.52
N ALA A 113 -15.26 1.62 17.16
CA ALA A 113 -14.69 0.41 17.70
C ALA A 113 -13.34 0.12 17.04
N THR A 114 -12.42 -0.47 17.80
CA THR A 114 -11.14 -0.95 17.26
C THR A 114 -11.15 -2.46 17.24
N TRP A 115 -10.64 -3.03 16.16
CA TRP A 115 -10.67 -4.46 15.96
C TRP A 115 -9.38 -5.08 16.45
N SER A 116 -9.47 -6.05 17.36
CA SER A 116 -8.27 -6.78 17.81
C SER A 116 -7.70 -7.60 16.66
N VAL A 117 -6.38 -7.52 16.46
CA VAL A 117 -5.64 -8.32 15.49
C VAL A 117 -4.45 -9.02 16.13
N ALA A 118 -4.13 -10.21 15.64
CA ALA A 118 -2.99 -10.99 16.09
C ALA A 118 -2.27 -11.66 14.91
N TYR A 119 -0.96 -11.79 15.04
CA TYR A 119 -0.09 -12.42 14.06
C TYR A 119 -0.54 -13.86 13.81
N SER A 120 -0.55 -14.24 12.54
CA SER A 120 -0.95 -15.56 12.09
C SER A 120 0.18 -16.21 11.31
N ASN A 121 0.73 -17.30 11.84
CA ASN A 121 1.67 -18.16 11.11
C ASN A 121 1.03 -18.71 9.83
N GLU A 122 -0.24 -19.15 9.92
CA GLU A 122 -0.96 -19.70 8.77
C GLU A 122 -1.03 -18.72 7.60
N LEU A 123 -1.25 -17.43 7.88
CA LEU A 123 -1.24 -16.42 6.84
C LEU A 123 0.19 -16.10 6.37
N SER A 124 1.11 -15.90 7.31
CA SER A 124 2.47 -15.43 7.01
C SER A 124 3.34 -16.46 6.29
N ASP A 125 3.06 -17.75 6.52
CA ASP A 125 3.77 -18.87 5.89
C ASP A 125 3.03 -19.40 4.64
N SER A 126 1.90 -18.79 4.27
CA SER A 126 1.13 -19.20 3.09
C SER A 126 1.81 -18.80 1.78
N ASP A 127 1.49 -19.52 0.70
CA ASP A 127 2.02 -19.22 -0.64
C ASP A 127 1.60 -17.84 -1.17
N VAL A 128 0.54 -17.25 -0.61
CA VAL A 128 0.07 -15.90 -0.97
C VAL A 128 0.85 -14.78 -0.26
N ALA A 129 1.62 -15.10 0.79
CA ALA A 129 2.49 -14.16 1.51
C ALA A 129 3.78 -13.83 0.73
N ASN A 130 3.61 -13.41 -0.52
CA ASN A 130 4.70 -13.15 -1.45
C ASN A 130 4.99 -11.64 -1.58
N PRO A 131 6.20 -11.16 -1.21
CA PRO A 131 6.55 -9.75 -1.27
C PRO A 131 6.39 -9.08 -2.65
N GLU A 132 6.67 -9.82 -3.72
CA GLU A 132 6.66 -9.30 -5.07
C GLU A 132 5.24 -9.17 -5.63
N HIS A 133 4.38 -10.16 -5.34
CA HIS A 133 2.96 -10.04 -5.62
C HIS A 133 2.35 -8.88 -4.85
N PHE A 134 2.70 -8.71 -3.57
CA PHE A 134 2.15 -7.64 -2.75
C PHE A 134 2.55 -6.24 -3.26
N LEU A 135 3.81 -6.05 -3.66
CA LEU A 135 4.26 -4.83 -4.31
C LEU A 135 3.51 -4.57 -5.63
N THR A 136 3.35 -5.61 -6.45
CA THR A 136 2.66 -5.51 -7.75
C THR A 136 1.20 -5.10 -7.57
N SER A 137 0.48 -5.70 -6.61
CA SER A 137 -0.89 -5.32 -6.28
C SER A 137 -1.00 -3.85 -5.88
N TYR A 138 -0.07 -3.36 -5.05
CA TYR A 138 -0.04 -1.95 -4.67
C TYR A 138 0.20 -1.04 -5.87
N GLN A 139 1.14 -1.37 -6.75
CA GLN A 139 1.43 -0.59 -7.95
C GLN A 139 0.22 -0.53 -8.91
N ASN A 140 -0.44 -1.67 -9.12
CA ASN A 140 -1.64 -1.74 -9.95
C ASN A 140 -2.80 -0.90 -9.38
N GLN A 141 -2.94 -0.84 -8.05
CA GLN A 141 -3.93 0.01 -7.40
C GLN A 141 -3.67 1.51 -7.64
N GLN A 142 -2.40 1.92 -7.79
CA GLN A 142 -2.02 3.31 -8.05
C GLN A 142 -2.05 3.69 -9.54
N ALA A 143 -2.14 2.72 -10.45
CA ALA A 143 -2.15 2.99 -11.87
C ALA A 143 -3.44 3.73 -12.27
N PRO A 144 -3.35 4.79 -13.10
CA PRO A 144 -4.54 5.39 -13.70
C PRO A 144 -5.33 4.33 -14.46
N GLN A 145 -6.63 4.22 -14.17
CA GLN A 145 -7.58 3.39 -14.92
C GLN A 145 -7.87 4.01 -16.29
#